data_AF-A0AB36EXI6-F1
#
_entry.id   AF-A0AB36EXI6-F1
#
_cell.length_a   1.000
_cell.length_b   1.000
_cell.length_c   1.000
_cell.angle_alpha   90.00
_cell.angle_beta   90.00
_cell.angle_gamma   90.00
#
_symmetry.space_group_name_H-M   'P 1'
#
loop_
_entity.id
_entity.type
_entity.pdbx_description
1 polymer ?
#
loop_
_entity_poly.entity_id
_entity_poly.type
_entity_poly.pdbx_seq_one_letter_code
_entity_poly.pdbx_strand_id
1 'polypeptide(L)'
;MNIDTKHKHAGHLIEIGGQPFKANESGMWNLTEIWKALKLPKGKAPGRWRGKERDRLSQSQNLDVRNLGDAGHRALATKRATIEYAAWVSPEFKDMVFDAFEAILERPEVAQAVADEMHRLGHQHSAAIVKRMTENQERNQILRCLNRGRTLSPAQQERKRLDRRINAEANRQHKAGRDWH
;
A
#
# COMPACT_ATOMS: atom_id res chain seq x y z
N MET A 1 11.01 -37.35 18.50
CA MET A 1 9.95 -36.37 18.23
C MET A 1 10.15 -35.85 16.81
N ASN A 2 9.33 -36.27 15.85
CA ASN A 2 9.30 -35.63 14.53
C ASN A 2 8.47 -34.36 14.66
N ILE A 3 9.14 -33.21 14.76
CA ILE A 3 8.45 -31.92 14.62
C ILE A 3 8.08 -31.83 13.14
N ASP A 4 6.82 -32.06 12.82
CA ASP A 4 6.25 -31.85 11.49
C ASP A 4 6.32 -30.34 11.19
N THR A 5 7.49 -29.89 10.73
CA THR A 5 7.82 -28.48 10.61
C THR A 5 7.30 -27.99 9.27
N LYS A 6 5.97 -27.89 9.15
CA LYS A 6 5.33 -27.40 7.92
C LYS A 6 5.79 -25.98 7.65
N HIS A 7 6.07 -25.69 6.38
CA HIS A 7 6.42 -24.34 5.98
C HIS A 7 5.26 -23.38 6.30
N LYS A 8 5.55 -22.16 6.78
CA LYS A 8 4.54 -21.15 7.21
C LYS A 8 3.52 -20.71 6.15
N HIS A 9 3.70 -21.17 4.92
CA HIS A 9 2.81 -20.89 3.79
C HIS A 9 2.28 -22.16 3.13
N ALA A 10 2.57 -23.34 3.69
CA ALA A 10 2.06 -24.60 3.19
C ALA A 10 0.52 -24.56 3.14
N GLY A 11 -0.04 -24.85 1.98
CA GLY A 11 -1.49 -24.85 1.77
C GLY A 11 -2.20 -23.49 1.80
N HIS A 12 -1.47 -22.38 1.92
CA HIS A 12 -2.07 -21.04 1.84
C HIS A 12 -2.69 -20.79 0.47
N LEU A 13 -3.77 -19.99 0.45
CA LEU A 13 -4.43 -19.56 -0.77
C LEU A 13 -4.08 -18.11 -1.12
N ILE A 14 -3.96 -17.83 -2.40
CA ILE A 14 -3.94 -16.47 -2.97
C ILE A 14 -4.98 -16.46 -4.08
N GLU A 15 -5.88 -15.48 -4.05
CA GLU A 15 -6.80 -15.23 -5.14
C GLU A 15 -6.17 -14.26 -6.14
N ILE A 16 -6.17 -14.61 -7.42
CA ILE A 16 -5.70 -13.74 -8.50
C ILE A 16 -6.76 -13.82 -9.61
N GLY A 17 -7.29 -12.68 -10.04
CA GLY A 17 -8.29 -12.62 -11.12
C GLY A 17 -9.53 -13.47 -10.85
N GLY A 18 -10.00 -13.52 -9.59
CA GLY A 18 -11.18 -14.30 -9.19
C GLY A 18 -10.95 -15.81 -9.07
N GLN A 19 -9.71 -16.28 -9.15
CA GLN A 19 -9.37 -17.70 -9.03
C GLN A 19 -8.42 -17.95 -7.86
N PRO A 20 -8.70 -18.94 -6.98
CA PRO A 20 -7.82 -19.28 -5.87
C PRO A 20 -6.69 -20.20 -6.33
N PHE A 21 -5.47 -19.92 -5.86
CA PHE A 21 -4.29 -20.73 -6.08
C PHE A 21 -3.67 -21.15 -4.76
N LYS A 22 -3.35 -22.43 -4.62
CA LYS A 22 -2.84 -23.03 -3.39
C LYS A 22 -1.32 -23.23 -3.44
N ALA A 23 -0.64 -22.90 -2.34
CA ALA A 23 0.75 -23.24 -2.16
C ALA A 23 0.94 -24.74 -1.88
N ASN A 24 2.05 -25.28 -2.38
CA ASN A 24 2.53 -26.62 -2.03
C ASN A 24 3.07 -26.70 -0.58
N GLU A 25 3.51 -27.88 -0.16
CA GLU A 25 4.04 -28.11 1.20
C GLU A 25 5.30 -27.28 1.52
N SER A 26 6.04 -26.84 0.50
CA SER A 26 7.17 -25.92 0.66
C SER A 26 6.75 -24.44 0.70
N GLY A 27 5.44 -24.15 0.69
CA GLY A 27 4.91 -22.79 0.69
C GLY A 27 5.15 -22.01 -0.61
N MET A 28 5.22 -22.73 -1.74
CA MET A 28 5.42 -22.14 -3.06
C MET A 28 4.22 -22.35 -3.98
N TRP A 29 3.95 -21.38 -4.84
CA TRP A 29 2.93 -21.42 -5.87
C TRP A 29 3.54 -21.73 -7.23
N ASN A 30 2.78 -22.41 -8.08
CA ASN A 30 3.16 -22.70 -9.46
C ASN A 30 2.69 -21.58 -10.39
N LEU A 31 3.60 -20.69 -10.79
CA LEU A 31 3.29 -19.58 -11.69
C LEU A 31 2.88 -20.06 -13.09
N THR A 32 3.34 -21.24 -13.51
CA THR A 32 2.92 -21.82 -14.80
C THR A 32 1.45 -22.24 -14.76
N GLU A 33 0.95 -22.73 -13.62
CA GLU A 33 -0.47 -23.05 -13.42
C GLU A 33 -1.32 -21.78 -13.38
N ILE A 34 -0.88 -20.76 -12.64
CA ILE A 34 -1.55 -19.44 -12.60
C ILE A 34 -1.70 -18.88 -14.02
N TRP A 35 -0.60 -18.86 -14.78
CA TRP A 35 -0.60 -18.40 -16.18
C TRP A 35 -1.62 -19.13 -17.05
N LYS A 36 -1.68 -20.46 -16.96
CA LYS A 36 -2.61 -21.29 -17.74
C LYS A 36 -4.06 -21.10 -17.30
N ALA A 37 -4.34 -21.11 -16.00
CA ALA A 37 -5.68 -21.02 -15.44
C ALA A 37 -6.34 -19.68 -15.75
N LEU A 38 -5.56 -18.60 -15.69
CA LEU A 38 -5.98 -17.25 -16.07
C LEU A 38 -6.01 -17.02 -17.59
N LYS A 39 -5.64 -18.03 -18.40
CA LYS A 39 -5.60 -17.97 -19.88
C LYS A 39 -4.81 -16.76 -20.40
N LEU A 40 -3.73 -16.43 -19.72
CA LEU A 40 -2.93 -15.25 -20.04
C LEU A 40 -2.17 -15.43 -21.36
N PRO A 41 -1.91 -14.34 -22.10
CA PRO A 41 -1.20 -14.41 -23.37
C PRO A 41 0.22 -14.97 -23.20
N LYS A 42 0.81 -15.54 -24.26
CA LYS A 42 2.15 -16.13 -24.24
C LYS A 42 3.24 -15.15 -23.75
N GLY A 43 3.08 -13.86 -24.01
CA GLY A 43 4.00 -12.81 -23.55
C GLY A 43 4.02 -12.63 -22.02
N LYS A 44 3.00 -13.12 -21.31
CA LYS A 44 2.89 -13.08 -19.84
C LYS A 44 3.29 -14.41 -19.17
N ALA A 45 3.79 -15.39 -19.92
CA ALA A 45 4.29 -16.62 -19.34
C ALA A 45 5.42 -16.31 -18.32
N PRO A 46 5.56 -17.09 -17.21
CA PRO A 46 6.60 -16.84 -16.21
C PRO A 46 8.01 -16.81 -16.81
N GLY A 47 8.27 -17.67 -17.79
CA GLY A 47 9.53 -17.71 -18.54
C GLY A 47 9.78 -16.50 -19.44
N ARG A 48 8.81 -15.59 -19.61
CA ARG A 48 8.92 -14.30 -20.32
C ARG A 48 8.97 -13.10 -19.38
N TRP A 49 8.81 -13.31 -18.08
CA TRP A 49 9.00 -12.24 -17.09
C TRP A 49 10.49 -11.85 -17.08
N ARG A 50 10.75 -10.57 -17.34
CA ARG A 50 12.08 -9.97 -17.43
C ARG A 50 12.11 -8.70 -16.60
N GLY A 51 13.30 -8.27 -16.21
CA GLY A 51 13.51 -7.04 -15.46
C GLY A 51 14.24 -7.28 -14.15
N LYS A 52 14.69 -6.18 -13.55
CA LYS A 52 15.52 -6.18 -12.33
C LYS A 52 14.81 -6.85 -11.16
N GLU A 53 13.50 -6.71 -11.07
CA GLU A 53 12.67 -7.28 -10.02
C GLU A 53 12.67 -8.81 -10.08
N ARG A 54 12.46 -9.38 -11.28
CA ARG A 54 12.50 -10.83 -11.50
C ARG A 54 13.89 -11.40 -11.20
N ASP A 55 14.94 -10.68 -11.60
CA ASP A 55 16.31 -11.13 -11.39
C ASP A 55 16.66 -11.11 -9.90
N ARG A 56 16.27 -10.05 -9.17
CA ARG A 56 16.38 -9.98 -7.71
C ARG A 56 15.66 -11.14 -7.03
N LEU A 57 14.43 -11.46 -7.44
CA LEU A 57 13.66 -12.58 -6.86
C LEU A 57 14.33 -13.93 -7.13
N SER A 58 14.93 -14.10 -8.30
CA SER A 58 15.65 -15.33 -8.64
C SER A 58 16.93 -15.46 -7.81
N GLN A 59 17.71 -14.38 -7.69
CA GLN A 59 18.93 -14.33 -6.88
C GLN A 59 18.66 -14.56 -5.39
N SER A 60 17.54 -14.05 -4.89
CA SER A 60 17.13 -14.24 -3.50
C SER A 60 16.38 -15.55 -3.24
N GLN A 61 16.38 -16.50 -4.19
CA GLN A 61 15.68 -17.79 -4.11
C GLN A 61 14.16 -17.68 -3.86
N ASN A 62 13.55 -16.54 -4.20
CA ASN A 62 12.10 -16.35 -4.13
C ASN A 62 11.38 -16.89 -5.38
N LEU A 63 12.12 -17.08 -6.47
CA LEU A 63 11.64 -17.59 -7.75
C LEU A 63 12.59 -18.68 -8.24
N ASP A 64 12.08 -19.90 -8.38
CA ASP A 64 12.78 -21.05 -8.93
C ASP A 64 12.15 -21.43 -10.28
N VAL A 65 12.91 -21.33 -11.36
CA VAL A 65 12.47 -21.72 -12.71
C VAL A 65 13.22 -22.97 -13.12
N ARG A 66 12.51 -24.10 -13.17
CA ARG A 66 13.07 -25.39 -13.55
C ARG A 66 12.72 -25.73 -14.99
N ASN A 67 13.72 -26.15 -15.75
CA ASN A 67 13.52 -26.84 -17.01
C ASN A 67 13.27 -28.32 -16.72
N LEU A 68 12.12 -28.84 -17.15
CA LEU A 68 11.71 -30.24 -16.98
C LEU A 68 11.93 -31.04 -18.29
N GLY A 69 12.75 -30.55 -19.21
CA GLY A 69 12.98 -31.17 -20.51
C GLY A 69 11.71 -31.13 -21.37
N ASP A 70 11.32 -32.29 -21.89
CA ASP A 70 10.14 -32.44 -22.76
C ASP A 70 8.81 -32.07 -22.07
N ALA A 71 8.77 -32.12 -20.73
CA ALA A 71 7.63 -31.67 -19.93
C ALA A 71 7.51 -30.14 -19.79
N GLY A 72 8.45 -29.38 -20.39
CA GLY A 72 8.44 -27.92 -20.45
C GLY A 72 9.06 -27.25 -19.21
N HIS A 73 8.60 -26.03 -18.89
CA HIS A 73 9.14 -25.25 -17.77
C HIS A 73 8.14 -25.11 -16.63
N ARG A 74 8.62 -25.25 -15.38
CA ARG A 74 7.86 -24.97 -14.17
C ARG A 74 8.52 -23.85 -13.39
N ALA A 75 7.75 -22.80 -13.11
CA ALA A 75 8.18 -21.72 -12.24
C ALA A 75 7.48 -21.83 -10.90
N LEU A 76 8.23 -22.09 -9.84
CA LEU A 76 7.77 -22.10 -8.45
C LEU A 76 8.21 -20.80 -7.77
N ALA A 77 7.30 -20.22 -6.98
CA ALA A 77 7.53 -18.91 -6.39
C ALA A 77 7.04 -18.86 -4.94
N THR A 78 7.77 -18.16 -4.08
CA THR A 78 7.30 -17.82 -2.74
C THR A 78 6.07 -16.90 -2.81
N LYS A 79 5.39 -16.69 -1.68
CA LYS A 79 4.24 -15.78 -1.60
C LYS A 79 4.56 -14.40 -2.20
N ARG A 80 5.73 -13.83 -1.86
CA ARG A 80 6.19 -12.53 -2.37
C ARG A 80 6.34 -12.54 -3.89
N ALA A 81 7.09 -13.48 -4.45
CA ALA A 81 7.30 -13.57 -5.90
C ALA A 81 6.00 -13.85 -6.66
N THR A 82 5.06 -14.57 -6.05
CA THR A 82 3.73 -14.82 -6.62
C THR A 82 2.90 -13.54 -6.71
N ILE A 83 2.89 -12.72 -5.66
CA ILE A 83 2.22 -11.41 -5.66
C ILE A 83 2.88 -10.46 -6.67
N GLU A 84 4.21 -10.42 -6.73
CA GLU A 84 4.94 -9.59 -7.70
C GLU A 84 4.64 -10.04 -9.16
N TYR A 85 4.56 -11.35 -9.42
CA TYR A 85 4.16 -11.87 -10.73
C TYR A 85 2.71 -11.51 -11.07
N ALA A 86 1.78 -11.68 -10.12
CA ALA A 86 0.38 -11.34 -10.28
C ALA A 86 0.19 -9.86 -10.65
N ALA A 87 0.90 -8.96 -9.95
CA ALA A 87 0.91 -7.53 -10.24
C ALA A 87 1.52 -7.18 -11.61
N TRP A 88 2.46 -7.99 -12.11
CA TRP A 88 3.04 -7.81 -13.46
C TRP A 88 2.09 -8.26 -14.57
N VAL A 89 1.31 -9.31 -14.36
CA VAL A 89 0.39 -9.85 -15.37
C VAL A 89 -1.00 -9.21 -15.36
N SER A 90 -1.44 -8.66 -14.22
CA SER A 90 -2.73 -7.98 -14.06
C SER A 90 -2.57 -6.65 -13.31
N PRO A 91 -2.69 -5.51 -14.02
CA PRO A 91 -2.80 -4.20 -13.39
C PRO A 91 -3.96 -4.12 -12.39
N GLU A 92 -5.09 -4.75 -12.67
CA GLU A 92 -6.27 -4.73 -11.81
C GLU A 92 -6.00 -5.40 -10.46
N PHE A 93 -5.29 -6.53 -10.46
CA PHE A 93 -4.84 -7.17 -9.23
C PHE A 93 -3.87 -6.27 -8.46
N LYS A 94 -2.97 -5.57 -9.16
CA LYS A 94 -2.03 -4.64 -8.54
C LYS A 94 -2.75 -3.48 -7.87
N ASP A 95 -3.68 -2.85 -8.58
CA ASP A 95 -4.46 -1.72 -8.09
C ASP A 95 -5.29 -2.14 -6.88
N MET A 96 -6.00 -3.28 -6.95
CA MET A 96 -6.73 -3.83 -5.80
C MET A 96 -5.85 -4.04 -4.56
N VAL A 97 -4.62 -4.54 -4.72
CA VAL A 97 -3.67 -4.72 -3.59
C VAL A 97 -3.22 -3.37 -3.02
N PHE A 98 -3.00 -2.37 -3.88
CA PHE A 98 -2.63 -1.02 -3.46
C PHE A 98 -3.79 -0.31 -2.76
N ASP A 99 -5.00 -0.35 -3.32
CA ASP A 99 -6.21 0.21 -2.70
C ASP A 99 -6.46 -0.43 -1.33
N ALA A 100 -6.30 -1.75 -1.21
CA ALA A 100 -6.44 -2.45 0.07
C ALA A 100 -5.37 -2.01 1.08
N PHE A 101 -4.13 -1.79 0.63
CA PHE A 101 -3.06 -1.31 1.50
C PHE A 101 -3.29 0.13 1.94
N GLU A 102 -3.74 1.02 1.05
CA GLU A 102 -4.11 2.39 1.39
C GLU A 102 -5.25 2.43 2.42
N ALA A 103 -6.33 1.67 2.19
CA ALA A 103 -7.45 1.57 3.12
C ALA A 103 -7.03 1.02 4.51
N ILE A 104 -6.05 0.11 4.55
CA ILE A 104 -5.46 -0.36 5.82
C ILE A 104 -4.73 0.77 6.54
N LEU A 105 -3.98 1.60 5.82
CA LEU A 105 -3.22 2.72 6.41
C LEU A 105 -4.10 3.88 6.87
N GLU A 106 -5.29 4.03 6.30
CA GLU A 106 -6.28 5.03 6.77
C GLU A 106 -6.89 4.69 8.13
N ARG A 107 -6.74 3.45 8.60
CA ARG A 107 -7.22 2.97 9.89
C ARG A 107 -6.10 3.06 10.93
N PRO A 108 -6.13 4.03 11.87
CA PRO A 108 -4.98 4.31 12.74
C PRO A 108 -4.50 3.09 13.52
N GLU A 109 -5.42 2.26 14.02
CA GLU A 109 -5.12 1.07 14.81
C GLU A 109 -4.36 0.00 14.00
N VAL A 110 -4.70 -0.16 12.72
CA VAL A 110 -4.07 -1.14 11.84
C VAL A 110 -2.76 -0.58 11.27
N ALA A 111 -2.74 0.70 10.91
CA ALA A 111 -1.57 1.39 10.43
C ALA A 111 -0.42 1.36 11.46
N GLN A 112 -0.75 1.50 12.75
CA GLN A 112 0.21 1.33 13.84
C GLN A 112 0.80 -0.09 13.87
N ALA A 113 -0.03 -1.12 13.77
CA ALA A 113 0.42 -2.51 13.72
C ALA A 113 1.31 -2.80 12.50
N VAL A 114 0.96 -2.23 11.33
CA VAL A 114 1.78 -2.32 10.11
C VAL A 114 3.15 -1.67 10.32
N ALA A 115 3.20 -0.49 10.96
CA ALA A 115 4.46 0.18 11.25
C ALA A 115 5.35 -0.64 12.21
N ASP A 116 4.76 -1.28 13.22
CA ASP A 116 5.49 -2.15 14.14
C ASP A 116 6.03 -3.41 13.44
N GLU A 117 5.26 -4.00 12.53
CA GLU A 117 5.73 -5.11 11.70
C GLU A 117 6.88 -4.67 10.76
N MET A 118 6.72 -3.52 10.10
CA MET A 118 7.78 -2.93 9.27
C MET A 118 9.07 -2.71 10.06
N HIS A 119 8.96 -2.23 11.31
CA HIS A 119 10.10 -2.07 12.19
C HIS A 119 10.78 -3.42 12.50
N ARG A 120 9.99 -4.45 12.85
CA ARG A 120 10.49 -5.81 13.11
C ARG A 120 11.19 -6.42 11.90
N LEU A 121 10.70 -6.14 10.69
CA LEU A 121 11.28 -6.58 9.42
C LEU A 121 12.52 -5.76 9.01
N GLY A 122 12.94 -4.77 9.80
CA GLY A 122 14.13 -3.94 9.54
C GLY A 122 13.87 -2.69 8.70
N HIS A 123 12.61 -2.39 8.34
CA HIS A 123 12.23 -1.21 7.57
C HIS A 123 12.00 0.01 8.47
N GLN A 124 13.00 0.37 9.28
CA GLN A 124 12.90 1.38 10.34
C GLN A 124 12.44 2.75 9.84
N HIS A 125 13.01 3.22 8.72
CA HIS A 125 12.67 4.52 8.15
C HIS A 125 11.21 4.57 7.67
N SER A 126 10.77 3.54 6.93
CA SER A 126 9.39 3.42 6.45
C SER A 126 8.40 3.31 7.62
N ALA A 127 8.74 2.52 8.65
CA ALA A 127 7.94 2.41 9.87
C ALA A 127 7.74 3.76 10.56
N ALA A 128 8.80 4.57 10.69
CA ALA A 128 8.73 5.89 11.31
C ALA A 128 7.82 6.86 10.54
N ILE A 129 7.82 6.78 9.20
CA ILE A 129 6.93 7.59 8.36
C ILE A 129 5.46 7.22 8.61
N VAL A 130 5.14 5.91 8.64
CA VAL A 130 3.77 5.44 8.87
C VAL A 130 3.26 5.86 10.26
N LYS A 131 4.08 5.76 11.31
CA LYS A 131 3.71 6.23 12.67
C LYS A 131 3.42 7.74 12.71
N ARG A 132 4.25 8.55 12.03
CA ARG A 132 3.99 10.00 11.97
C ARG A 132 2.73 10.33 11.21
N MET A 133 2.36 9.54 10.21
CA MET A 133 1.12 9.72 9.47
C MET A 133 -0.09 9.48 10.39
N THR A 134 -0.09 8.40 11.18
CA THR A 134 -1.20 8.09 12.11
C THR A 134 -1.33 9.14 13.21
N GLU A 135 -0.23 9.54 13.85
CA GLU A 135 -0.20 10.60 14.86
C GLU A 135 -0.77 11.93 14.31
N ASN A 136 -0.40 12.28 13.07
CA ASN A 136 -0.92 13.48 12.42
C ASN A 136 -2.41 13.35 12.08
N GLN A 137 -2.87 12.17 11.66
CA GLN A 137 -4.28 11.92 11.35
C GLN A 137 -5.15 12.07 12.61
N GLU A 138 -4.74 11.45 13.72
CA GLU A 138 -5.42 11.60 15.01
C GLU A 138 -5.43 13.07 15.47
N ARG A 139 -4.28 13.74 15.42
CA ARG A 139 -4.19 15.17 15.76
C ARG A 139 -5.13 16.01 14.89
N ASN A 140 -5.14 15.79 13.59
CA ASN A 140 -6.00 16.52 12.66
C ASN A 140 -7.49 16.22 12.91
N GLN A 141 -7.84 14.98 13.25
CA GLN A 141 -9.20 14.62 13.61
C GLN A 141 -9.65 15.31 14.90
N ILE A 142 -8.82 15.31 15.95
CA ILE A 142 -9.06 16.04 17.20
C ILE A 142 -9.27 17.53 16.92
N LEU A 143 -8.37 18.15 16.14
CA LEU A 143 -8.49 19.56 15.76
C LEU A 143 -9.78 19.85 14.99
N ARG A 144 -10.21 18.95 14.09
CA ARG A 144 -11.49 19.07 13.38
C ARG A 144 -12.67 18.98 14.34
N CYS A 145 -12.66 18.06 15.30
CA CYS A 145 -13.71 17.96 16.32
C CYS A 145 -13.78 19.22 17.20
N LEU A 146 -12.63 19.72 17.67
CA LEU A 146 -12.54 20.97 18.44
C LEU A 146 -13.05 22.18 17.64
N ASN A 147 -12.72 22.25 16.35
CA ASN A 147 -13.20 23.32 15.47
C ASN A 147 -14.70 23.23 15.18
N ARG A 148 -15.28 22.02 15.07
CA ARG A 148 -16.74 21.83 14.91
C ARG A 148 -17.53 22.21 16.18
N GLY A 149 -16.94 22.02 17.36
CA GLY A 149 -17.54 22.44 18.64
C GLY A 149 -17.39 23.93 18.96
N ARG A 150 -16.56 24.67 18.22
CA ARG A 150 -16.37 26.11 18.40
C ARG A 150 -17.33 26.92 17.52
N THR A 151 -18.60 27.00 17.93
CA THR A 151 -19.43 28.15 17.56
C THR A 151 -18.97 29.36 18.37
N LEU A 152 -18.51 30.40 17.68
CA LEU A 152 -18.17 31.68 18.31
C LEU A 152 -19.39 32.18 19.10
N SER A 153 -19.20 32.62 20.34
CA SER A 153 -20.26 33.28 21.10
C SER A 153 -20.73 34.54 20.34
N PRO A 154 -21.96 35.04 20.58
CA PRO A 154 -22.46 36.24 19.92
C PRO A 154 -21.48 37.43 19.99
N ALA A 155 -20.87 37.66 21.16
CA ALA A 155 -19.86 38.70 21.36
C ALA A 155 -18.56 38.47 20.57
N GLN A 156 -18.13 37.21 20.42
CA GLN A 156 -16.95 36.88 19.61
C GLN A 156 -17.23 37.01 18.11
N GLN A 157 -18.45 36.73 17.66
CA GLN A 157 -18.86 36.95 16.27
C GLN A 157 -18.89 38.44 15.93
N GLU A 158 -19.41 39.28 16.84
CA GLU A 158 -19.43 40.74 16.67
C GLU A 158 -18.03 41.33 16.63
N ARG A 159 -17.13 40.93 17.53
CA ARG A 159 -15.72 41.34 17.49
C ARG A 159 -15.07 40.98 16.16
N LYS A 160 -15.26 39.75 15.69
CA LYS A 160 -14.70 39.29 14.41
C LYS A 160 -15.31 40.02 13.20
N ARG A 161 -16.57 40.46 13.27
CA ARG A 161 -17.20 41.32 12.25
C ARG A 161 -16.60 42.72 12.24
N LEU A 162 -16.37 43.31 13.41
CA LEU A 162 -15.71 44.61 13.56
C LEU A 162 -14.27 44.55 13.04
N ASP A 163 -13.48 43.54 13.43
CA ASP A 163 -12.10 43.36 12.97
C ASP A 163 -12.02 43.23 11.44
N ARG A 164 -12.98 42.53 10.81
CA ARG A 164 -13.07 42.44 9.35
C ARG A 164 -13.36 43.78 8.69
N ARG A 165 -14.23 44.60 9.29
CA ARG A 165 -14.51 45.96 8.78
C ARG A 165 -13.29 46.86 8.91
N ILE A 166 -12.64 46.85 10.07
CA ILE A 166 -11.42 47.63 10.33
C ILE A 166 -10.31 47.22 9.35
N ASN A 167 -10.05 45.92 9.17
CA ASN A 167 -9.04 45.45 8.21
C ASN A 167 -9.40 45.78 6.75
N ALA A 168 -10.68 45.69 6.37
CA ALA A 168 -11.10 46.07 5.03
C ALA A 168 -10.89 47.57 4.77
N GLU A 169 -11.16 48.40 5.77
CA GLU A 169 -10.97 49.85 5.71
C GLU A 169 -9.49 50.25 5.69
N ALA A 170 -8.67 49.64 6.56
CA ALA A 170 -7.21 49.80 6.53
C ALA A 170 -6.62 49.39 5.18
N ASN A 171 -7.10 48.29 4.60
CA ASN A 171 -6.66 47.86 3.26
C ASN A 171 -7.11 48.82 2.15
N ARG A 172 -8.31 49.42 2.24
CA ARG A 172 -8.76 50.46 1.30
C ARG A 172 -7.90 51.70 1.39
N GLN A 173 -7.56 52.16 2.60
CA GLN A 173 -6.70 53.31 2.83
C GLN A 173 -5.26 53.06 2.34
N HIS A 174 -4.70 51.87 2.59
CA HIS A 174 -3.40 51.46 2.04
C HIS A 174 -3.40 51.36 0.52
N LYS A 175 -4.52 51.01 -0.11
CA LYS A 175 -4.65 50.97 -1.57
C LYS A 175 -4.78 52.38 -2.15
N ALA A 176 -5.63 53.21 -1.55
CA ALA A 176 -5.78 54.62 -1.93
C ALA A 176 -4.47 55.40 -1.79
N GLY A 177 -3.68 55.17 -0.74
CA GLY A 177 -2.37 55.80 -0.55
C GLY A 177 -1.27 55.32 -1.51
N ARG A 178 -1.47 54.20 -2.21
CA ARG A 178 -0.55 53.72 -3.27
C ARG A 178 -0.88 54.28 -4.66
N ASP A 179 -2.08 54.80 -4.87
CA ASP A 179 -2.50 55.38 -6.16
C ASP A 179 -2.08 56.87 -6.30
N TRP A 180 -1.39 57.46 -5.30
CA TRP A 180 -0.91 58.85 -5.29
C TRP A 180 0.61 59.01 -5.56
N HIS A 181 1.31 57.94 -5.98
CA HIS A 181 2.72 57.98 -6.38
C HIS A 181 2.93 57.42 -7.79
#